data_AF-A0A2D8HWT3-F1
#
_entry.id   AF-A0A2D8HWT3-F1
#
_cell.length_a   1.000
_cell.length_b   1.000
_cell.length_c   1.000
_cell.angle_alpha   90.00
_cell.angle_beta   90.00
_cell.angle_gamma   90.00
#
_symmetry.space_group_name_H-M   'P 1'
#
loop_
_entity.id
_entity.type
_entity.pdbx_description
1 polymer ?
#
loop_
_entity_poly.entity_id
_entity_poly.type
_entity_poly.pdbx_seq_one_letter_code
_entity_poly.pdbx_strand_id
1 'polypeptide(L)'
;MEAHKRMGKLSVILVIGILSTGVMMVLGLYDYLINMGAFDPSDASARTRAGGLIGGTFLQWTIFAVLYILGLLNVRNPTHHKRFMLASAIQMMPESLSRITHVLGLPGYGMLIIMFLVYLSIMVYDWRMDRRLHWSTLISLALFTLLAISIYTVFRSQIWGDWVVNMLS
;
A
#
# COMPACT_ATOMS: atom_id res chain seq x y z
N MET A 1 -13.12 -28.82 1.25
CA MET A 1 -11.66 -28.60 1.40
C MET A 1 -10.94 -28.31 0.07
N GLU A 2 -11.27 -29.03 -1.01
CA GLU A 2 -10.76 -28.81 -2.38
C GLU A 2 -10.93 -27.37 -2.89
N ALA A 3 -12.14 -26.82 -2.79
CA ALA A 3 -12.45 -25.47 -3.29
C ALA A 3 -11.62 -24.36 -2.60
N HIS A 4 -11.41 -24.46 -1.28
CA HIS A 4 -10.61 -23.49 -0.54
C HIS A 4 -9.13 -23.53 -0.94
N LYS A 5 -8.57 -24.72 -1.17
CA LYS A 5 -7.20 -24.87 -1.70
C LYS A 5 -7.07 -24.33 -3.12
N ARG A 6 -8.08 -24.55 -3.98
CA ARG A 6 -8.11 -24.02 -5.34
C ARG A 6 -8.19 -22.50 -5.36
N MET A 7 -9.05 -21.91 -4.53
CA MET A 7 -9.15 -20.46 -4.36
C MET A 7 -7.86 -19.86 -3.80
N GLY A 8 -7.21 -20.53 -2.86
CA GLY A 8 -5.89 -20.11 -2.37
C GLY A 8 -4.87 -20.00 -3.50
N LYS A 9 -4.72 -21.04 -4.34
CA LYS A 9 -3.81 -21.02 -5.50
C LYS A 9 -4.16 -19.92 -6.50
N LEU A 10 -5.45 -19.76 -6.81
CA LEU A 10 -5.91 -18.68 -7.71
C LEU A 10 -5.62 -17.30 -7.13
N SER A 11 -5.73 -17.11 -5.82
CA SER A 11 -5.38 -15.84 -5.18
C SER A 11 -3.89 -15.51 -5.32
N VAL A 12 -3.00 -16.52 -5.28
CA VAL A 12 -1.56 -16.31 -5.47
C VAL A 12 -1.28 -15.86 -6.90
N ILE A 13 -1.90 -16.52 -7.90
CA ILE A 13 -1.79 -16.13 -9.30
C ILE A 13 -2.30 -14.69 -9.49
N LEU A 14 -3.43 -14.35 -8.88
CA LEU A 14 -3.99 -13.00 -8.95
C LEU A 14 -3.04 -11.97 -8.34
N VAL A 15 -2.46 -12.24 -7.17
CA VAL A 15 -1.51 -11.33 -6.51
C VAL A 15 -0.26 -11.10 -7.37
N ILE A 16 0.30 -12.16 -7.96
CA ILE A 16 1.42 -12.04 -8.91
C ILE A 16 1.01 -11.18 -10.11
N GLY A 17 -0.19 -11.41 -10.65
CA GLY A 17 -0.74 -10.61 -11.73
C GLY A 17 -0.84 -9.13 -11.37
N ILE A 18 -1.47 -8.79 -10.24
CA ILE A 18 -1.64 -7.42 -9.74
C ILE A 18 -0.29 -6.72 -9.54
N LEU A 19 0.68 -7.39 -8.92
CA LEU A 19 1.99 -6.80 -8.68
C LEU A 19 2.75 -6.57 -10.00
N SER A 20 2.70 -7.54 -10.92
CA SER A 20 3.39 -7.44 -12.21
C SER A 20 2.79 -6.32 -13.07
N THR A 21 1.46 -6.30 -13.21
CA THR A 21 0.78 -5.26 -14.00
C THR A 21 0.88 -3.89 -13.34
N GLY A 22 0.84 -3.83 -12.01
CA GLY A 22 1.08 -2.62 -11.23
C GLY A 22 2.43 -2.00 -11.58
N VAL A 23 3.53 -2.76 -11.46
CA VAL A 23 4.89 -2.26 -11.75
C VAL A 23 4.98 -1.73 -13.17
N MET A 24 4.46 -2.47 -14.16
CA MET A 24 4.45 -2.01 -15.55
C MET A 24 3.65 -0.70 -15.72
N MET A 25 2.50 -0.57 -15.05
CA MET A 25 1.67 0.62 -15.13
C MET A 25 2.35 1.85 -14.53
N VAL A 26 3.00 1.72 -13.37
CA VAL A 26 3.68 2.86 -12.71
C VAL A 26 4.90 3.32 -13.50
N LEU A 27 5.70 2.38 -14.02
CA LEU A 27 6.84 2.73 -14.86
C LEU A 27 6.38 3.38 -16.18
N GLY A 28 5.35 2.82 -16.83
CA GLY A 28 4.76 3.44 -18.03
C GLY A 28 4.15 4.83 -17.76
N LEU A 29 3.53 5.03 -16.60
CA LEU A 29 3.04 6.34 -16.17
C LEU A 29 4.19 7.32 -15.92
N TYR A 30 5.28 6.87 -15.31
CA TYR A 30 6.48 7.68 -15.09
C TYR A 30 7.08 8.16 -16.42
N ASP A 31 7.29 7.25 -17.38
CA ASP A 31 7.81 7.58 -18.72
C ASP A 31 6.89 8.54 -19.45
N TYR A 32 5.57 8.32 -19.37
CA TYR A 32 4.58 9.22 -19.94
C TYR A 32 4.67 10.64 -19.34
N LEU A 33 4.84 10.75 -18.02
CA LEU A 33 4.96 12.03 -17.32
C LEU A 33 6.28 12.76 -17.61
N ILE A 34 7.38 12.05 -17.87
CA ILE A 34 8.63 12.64 -18.38
C ILE A 34 8.40 13.21 -19.77
N ASN A 35 7.83 12.42 -20.69
CA ASN A 35 7.63 12.83 -22.08
C ASN A 35 6.70 14.04 -22.22
N MET A 36 5.77 14.25 -21.27
CA MET A 36 4.94 15.45 -21.19
C MET A 36 5.61 16.65 -20.48
N GLY A 37 6.85 16.50 -20.00
CA GLY A 37 7.57 17.54 -19.24
C GLY A 37 7.06 17.74 -17.81
N ALA A 38 6.16 16.87 -17.31
CA ALA A 38 5.63 16.97 -15.95
C ALA A 38 6.66 16.52 -14.89
N PHE A 39 7.54 15.59 -15.26
CA PHE A 39 8.68 15.12 -14.46
C PHE A 39 10.01 15.54 -15.10
N ASP A 40 10.23 16.85 -15.24
CA ASP A 40 11.52 17.38 -15.71
C ASP A 40 12.65 17.03 -14.71
N PRO A 41 13.69 16.29 -15.12
CA PRO A 41 14.81 15.94 -14.24
C PRO A 41 15.61 17.15 -13.74
N SER A 42 15.54 18.29 -14.42
CA SER A 42 16.24 19.52 -14.03
C SER A 42 15.52 20.29 -12.92
N ASP A 43 14.22 20.05 -12.72
CA ASP A 43 13.42 20.70 -11.67
C ASP A 43 13.42 19.88 -10.38
N ALA A 44 13.94 20.46 -9.29
CA ALA A 44 13.91 19.86 -7.96
C ALA A 44 12.48 19.54 -7.46
N SER A 45 11.48 20.33 -7.84
CA SER A 45 10.09 20.08 -7.47
C SER A 45 9.50 18.86 -8.19
N ALA A 46 9.84 18.70 -9.47
CA ALA A 46 9.47 17.56 -10.30
C ALA A 46 10.11 16.26 -9.81
N ARG A 47 11.41 16.30 -9.45
CA ARG A 47 12.12 15.16 -8.85
C ARG A 47 11.48 14.67 -7.55
N THR A 48 11.04 15.58 -6.68
CA THR A 48 10.32 15.19 -5.45
C THR A 48 8.96 14.57 -5.73
N ARG A 49 8.21 15.06 -6.73
CA ARG A 49 6.93 14.45 -7.13
C ARG A 49 7.11 13.05 -7.72
N ALA A 50 8.12 12.88 -8.57
CA ALA A 50 8.52 11.58 -9.11
C ALA A 50 8.93 10.60 -8.00
N GLY A 51 9.79 11.04 -7.07
CA GLY A 51 10.18 10.25 -5.91
C GLY A 51 9.00 9.87 -5.02
N GLY A 52 8.04 10.80 -4.85
CA GLY A 52 6.78 10.58 -4.15
C GLY A 52 5.94 9.46 -4.76
N LEU A 53 5.74 9.50 -6.08
CA LEU A 53 5.02 8.48 -6.84
C LEU A 53 5.67 7.11 -6.69
N ILE A 54 6.96 7.00 -7.02
CA ILE A 54 7.67 5.73 -6.99
C ILE A 54 7.77 5.19 -5.57
N GLY A 55 8.27 5.98 -4.63
CA GLY A 55 8.44 5.56 -3.25
C GLY A 55 7.13 5.13 -2.58
N GLY A 56 6.10 5.97 -2.69
CA GLY A 56 4.78 5.70 -2.11
C GLY A 56 4.17 4.41 -2.64
N THR A 57 4.14 4.25 -3.97
CA THR A 57 3.50 3.09 -4.59
C THR A 57 4.27 1.79 -4.35
N PHE A 58 5.60 1.81 -4.47
CA PHE A 58 6.42 0.60 -4.22
C PHE A 58 6.39 0.17 -2.76
N LEU A 59 6.43 1.11 -1.80
CA LEU A 59 6.31 0.76 -0.38
C LEU A 59 4.92 0.19 -0.06
N GLN A 60 3.86 0.77 -0.62
CA GLN A 60 2.49 0.25 -0.49
C GLN A 60 2.37 -1.19 -1.00
N TRP A 61 2.91 -1.50 -2.18
CA TRP A 61 2.88 -2.85 -2.73
C TRP A 61 3.77 -3.82 -1.94
N THR A 62 4.90 -3.35 -1.44
CA THR A 62 5.77 -4.16 -0.56
C THR A 62 5.03 -4.55 0.71
N ILE A 63 4.35 -3.59 1.36
CA ILE A 63 3.54 -3.85 2.55
C ILE A 63 2.38 -4.79 2.23
N PHE A 64 1.69 -4.58 1.11
CA PHE A 64 0.65 -5.49 0.64
C PHE A 64 1.16 -6.93 0.48
N ALA A 65 2.30 -7.11 -0.21
CA ALA A 65 2.92 -8.41 -0.42
C ALA A 65 3.34 -9.06 0.91
N VAL A 66 3.95 -8.29 1.82
CA VAL A 66 4.34 -8.77 3.16
C VAL A 66 3.11 -9.24 3.95
N LEU A 67 2.05 -8.43 4.01
CA LEU A 67 0.82 -8.79 4.71
C LEU A 67 0.17 -10.04 4.11
N TYR A 68 0.12 -10.12 2.77
CA TYR A 68 -0.42 -11.29 2.07
C TYR A 68 0.40 -12.56 2.37
N ILE A 69 1.73 -12.49 2.30
CA ILE A 69 2.64 -13.60 2.63
C ILE A 69 2.47 -14.01 4.09
N LEU A 70 2.42 -13.07 5.03
CA LEU A 70 2.14 -13.36 6.45
C LEU A 70 0.79 -14.06 6.63
N GLY A 71 -0.23 -13.67 5.85
CA GLY A 71 -1.52 -14.36 5.78
C GLY A 71 -1.37 -15.81 5.34
N LEU A 72 -0.61 -16.09 4.29
CA LEU A 72 -0.36 -17.45 3.80
C LEU A 72 0.43 -18.30 4.80
N LEU A 73 1.48 -17.74 5.41
CA LEU A 73 2.29 -18.43 6.42
C LEU A 73 1.45 -18.83 7.64
N ASN A 74 0.43 -18.04 7.97
CA ASN A 74 -0.47 -18.28 9.09
C ASN A 74 -1.73 -19.07 8.72
N VAL A 75 -1.81 -19.73 7.56
CA VAL A 75 -3.04 -20.47 7.14
C VAL A 75 -3.51 -21.53 8.15
N ARG A 76 -2.58 -22.08 8.95
CA ARG A 76 -2.89 -23.05 10.02
C ARG A 76 -3.51 -22.40 11.26
N ASN A 77 -3.38 -21.08 11.42
CA ASN A 77 -3.97 -20.30 12.50
C ASN A 77 -5.02 -19.34 11.92
N PRO A 78 -6.31 -19.75 11.87
CA PRO A 78 -7.38 -18.98 11.23
C PRO A 78 -7.53 -17.55 11.77
N THR A 79 -7.19 -17.35 13.04
CA THR A 79 -7.26 -16.06 13.74
C THR A 79 -6.32 -15.04 13.11
N HIS A 80 -5.06 -15.42 12.86
CA HIS A 80 -4.07 -14.52 12.24
C HIS A 80 -4.21 -14.49 10.72
N HIS A 81 -4.50 -15.63 10.09
CA HIS A 81 -4.72 -15.70 8.64
C HIS A 81 -5.74 -14.66 8.17
N LYS A 82 -6.95 -14.66 8.76
CA LYS A 82 -8.03 -13.74 8.35
C LYS A 82 -7.64 -12.28 8.54
N ARG A 83 -6.94 -11.96 9.64
CA ARG A 83 -6.54 -10.58 9.95
C ARG A 83 -5.49 -10.05 8.97
N PHE A 84 -4.49 -10.86 8.62
CA PHE A 84 -3.50 -10.48 7.60
C PHE A 84 -4.13 -10.38 6.20
N MET A 85 -5.05 -11.28 5.85
CA MET A 85 -5.79 -11.17 4.58
C MET A 85 -6.62 -9.89 4.53
N LEU A 86 -7.31 -9.54 5.61
CA LEU A 86 -8.08 -8.29 5.71
C LEU A 86 -7.16 -7.07 5.62
N ALA A 87 -6.03 -7.07 6.32
CA ALA A 87 -5.04 -5.99 6.26
C ALA A 87 -4.46 -5.81 4.84
N SER A 88 -4.17 -6.91 4.14
CA SER A 88 -3.73 -6.85 2.74
C SER A 88 -4.79 -6.23 1.83
N ALA A 89 -6.08 -6.55 2.04
CA ALA A 89 -7.17 -5.95 1.28
C ALA A 89 -7.31 -4.45 1.57
N ILE A 90 -7.14 -4.03 2.82
CA ILE A 90 -7.12 -2.61 3.21
C ILE A 90 -5.98 -1.87 2.49
N GLN A 91 -4.81 -2.51 2.35
CA GLN A 91 -3.66 -1.89 1.71
C GLN A 91 -3.86 -1.62 0.20
N MET A 92 -4.86 -2.24 -0.42
CA MET A 92 -5.26 -1.96 -1.82
C MET A 92 -6.28 -0.82 -1.95
N MET A 93 -6.84 -0.32 -0.84
CA MET A 93 -7.82 0.77 -0.85
C MET A 93 -7.31 2.14 -1.33
N PRO A 94 -6.02 2.54 -1.15
CA PRO A 94 -5.55 3.88 -1.49
C PRO A 94 -5.95 4.37 -2.88
N GLU A 95 -5.79 3.56 -3.92
CA GLU A 95 -6.11 3.97 -5.29
C GLU A 95 -7.60 4.26 -5.50
N SER A 96 -8.46 3.46 -4.85
CA SER A 96 -9.91 3.64 -4.88
C SER A 96 -10.34 4.83 -4.02
N LEU A 97 -9.74 4.98 -2.84
CA LEU A 97 -10.03 6.06 -1.91
C LEU A 97 -9.52 7.41 -2.42
N SER A 98 -8.37 7.45 -3.08
CA SER A 98 -7.81 8.69 -3.66
C SER A 98 -8.81 9.34 -4.62
N ARG A 99 -9.44 8.55 -5.50
CA ARG A 99 -10.53 9.01 -6.38
C ARG A 99 -11.73 9.54 -5.61
N ILE A 100 -12.19 8.80 -4.59
CA ILE A 100 -13.33 9.20 -3.77
C ILE A 100 -13.03 10.51 -3.03
N THR A 101 -11.86 10.63 -2.40
CA THR A 101 -11.46 11.84 -1.68
C THR A 101 -11.34 13.04 -2.60
N HIS A 102 -10.88 12.84 -3.84
CA HIS A 102 -10.81 13.89 -4.83
C HIS A 102 -12.22 14.37 -5.26
N VAL A 103 -13.14 13.44 -5.55
CA VAL A 103 -14.53 13.76 -5.91
C VAL A 103 -15.26 14.48 -4.77
N LEU A 104 -15.00 14.09 -3.52
CA LEU A 104 -15.62 14.69 -2.34
C LEU A 104 -14.93 15.99 -1.88
N GLY A 105 -13.89 16.45 -2.58
CA GLY A 105 -13.14 17.65 -2.20
C GLY A 105 -12.42 17.53 -0.85
N LEU A 106 -12.13 16.30 -0.41
CA LEU A 106 -11.43 16.05 0.85
C LEU A 106 -9.94 16.35 0.73
N PRO A 107 -9.27 16.75 1.81
CA PRO A 107 -7.84 17.01 1.81
C PRO A 107 -7.06 15.72 1.49
N GLY A 108 -5.85 15.86 0.93
CA GLY A 108 -5.04 14.72 0.48
C GLY A 108 -4.67 13.70 1.56
N TYR A 109 -4.75 14.06 2.85
CA TYR A 109 -4.58 13.13 3.97
C TYR A 109 -5.86 12.37 4.35
N GLY A 110 -7.01 12.72 3.78
CA GLY A 110 -8.31 12.12 4.10
C GLY A 110 -8.36 10.62 3.83
N MET A 111 -7.67 10.15 2.79
CA MET A 111 -7.52 8.72 2.48
C MET A 111 -6.88 7.95 3.67
N LEU A 112 -5.80 8.49 4.23
CA LEU A 112 -5.10 7.87 5.35
C LEU A 112 -5.94 7.88 6.62
N ILE A 113 -6.73 8.94 6.84
CA ILE A 113 -7.69 8.99 7.95
C ILE A 113 -8.73 7.87 7.80
N ILE A 114 -9.31 7.70 6.60
CA ILE A 114 -10.29 6.63 6.35
C ILE A 114 -9.67 5.26 6.61
N MET A 115 -8.47 5.01 6.09
CA MET A 115 -7.76 3.74 6.35
C MET A 115 -7.47 3.53 7.83
N PHE A 116 -7.05 4.57 8.54
CA PHE A 116 -6.81 4.52 9.97
C PHE A 116 -8.10 4.17 10.74
N LEU A 117 -9.25 4.75 10.36
CA LEU A 117 -10.54 4.42 10.96
C LEU A 117 -10.94 2.96 10.70
N VAL A 118 -10.63 2.40 9.53
CA VAL A 118 -10.84 0.97 9.25
C VAL A 118 -9.96 0.11 10.14
N TYR A 119 -8.67 0.41 10.28
CA TYR A 119 -7.79 -0.30 11.22
C TYR A 119 -8.25 -0.18 12.67
N LEU A 120 -8.67 1.02 13.10
CA LEU A 120 -9.22 1.27 14.41
C LEU A 120 -10.48 0.44 14.67
N SER A 121 -11.35 0.29 13.67
CA SER A 121 -12.56 -0.54 13.78
C SER A 121 -12.22 -2.02 14.04
N ILE A 122 -11.16 -2.54 13.41
CA ILE A 122 -10.67 -3.90 13.62
C ILE A 122 -10.09 -4.05 15.03
N MET A 123 -9.32 -3.06 15.50
CA MET A 123 -8.78 -3.08 16.86
C MET A 123 -9.89 -3.03 17.92
N VAL A 124 -10.91 -2.19 17.71
CA VAL A 124 -12.07 -2.11 18.61
C VAL A 124 -12.83 -3.43 18.60
N TYR A 125 -12.99 -4.06 17.43
CA TYR A 125 -13.59 -5.38 17.33
C TYR A 125 -12.79 -6.44 18.10
N ASP A 126 -11.47 -6.51 17.90
CA ASP A 126 -10.57 -7.44 18.62
C ASP A 126 -10.64 -7.23 20.13
N TRP A 127 -10.64 -5.97 20.58
CA TRP A 127 -10.77 -5.62 21.98
C TRP A 127 -12.13 -6.06 22.56
N ARG A 128 -13.23 -5.79 21.86
CA ARG A 128 -14.57 -6.09 22.39
C ARG A 128 -14.89 -7.59 22.39
N MET A 129 -14.50 -8.31 21.34
CA MET A 129 -14.83 -9.73 21.19
C MET A 129 -13.83 -10.64 21.90
N ASP A 130 -12.53 -10.40 21.70
CA ASP A 130 -11.50 -11.31 22.19
C ASP A 130 -10.87 -10.83 23.52
N ARG A 131 -11.09 -9.56 23.91
CA ARG A 131 -10.44 -8.86 25.05
C ARG A 131 -8.92 -8.82 24.98
N ARG A 132 -8.36 -8.98 23.78
CA ARG A 132 -6.92 -8.99 23.49
C ARG A 132 -6.69 -8.48 22.08
N LEU A 133 -5.68 -7.64 21.94
CA LEU A 133 -5.18 -7.24 20.63
C LEU A 133 -4.23 -8.32 20.11
N HIS A 134 -4.51 -8.80 18.91
CA HIS A 134 -3.66 -9.81 18.27
C HIS A 134 -2.43 -9.14 17.66
N TRP A 135 -1.27 -9.80 17.76
CA TRP A 135 -0.03 -9.34 17.14
C TRP A 135 -0.17 -9.09 15.64
N SER A 136 -1.01 -9.86 14.93
CA SER A 136 -1.31 -9.62 13.51
C SER A 136 -1.92 -8.24 13.25
N THR A 137 -2.79 -7.77 14.15
CA THR A 137 -3.43 -6.45 14.05
C THR A 137 -2.41 -5.35 14.34
N LEU A 138 -1.54 -5.56 15.34
CA LEU A 138 -0.47 -4.62 15.67
C LEU A 138 0.58 -4.50 14.55
N ILE A 139 1.02 -5.61 13.96
CA ILE A 139 1.94 -5.61 12.82
C ILE A 139 1.33 -4.86 11.63
N SER A 140 0.05 -5.13 11.34
CA SER A 140 -0.65 -4.47 10.23
C SER A 140 -0.75 -2.96 10.43
N LEU A 141 -1.09 -2.53 11.65
CA LEU A 141 -1.11 -1.12 12.01
C LEU A 141 0.29 -0.49 11.92
N ALA A 142 1.32 -1.16 12.43
CA ALA A 142 2.69 -0.67 12.39
C ALA A 142 3.17 -0.45 10.95
N LEU A 143 2.89 -1.39 10.04
CA LEU A 143 3.21 -1.25 8.62
C LEU A 143 2.42 -0.11 7.96
N PHE A 144 1.14 0.05 8.29
CA PHE A 144 0.35 1.20 7.82
C PHE A 144 0.92 2.54 8.33
N THR A 145 1.29 2.63 9.61
CA THR A 145 1.90 3.83 10.18
C THR A 145 3.25 4.12 9.53
N LEU A 146 4.07 3.10 9.27
CA LEU A 146 5.32 3.23 8.53
C LEU A 146 5.09 3.83 7.14
N LEU A 147 4.08 3.35 6.41
CA LEU A 147 3.70 3.90 5.10
C LEU A 147 3.28 5.37 5.23
N ALA A 148 2.37 5.67 6.14
CA ALA A 148 1.85 7.03 6.33
C ALA A 148 2.97 8.03 6.66
N ILE A 149 3.89 7.66 7.56
CA ILE A 149 5.05 8.48 7.90
C ILE A 149 5.96 8.64 6.68
N SER A 150 6.27 7.57 5.96
CA SER A 150 7.18 7.59 4.80
C SER A 150 6.66 8.50 3.68
N ILE A 151 5.34 8.49 3.42
CA ILE A 151 4.67 9.36 2.43
C ILE A 151 4.85 10.85 2.75
N TYR A 152 4.85 11.23 4.04
CA TYR A 152 5.00 12.63 4.44
C TYR A 152 6.42 13.05 4.79
N THR A 153 7.38 12.12 4.85
CA THR A 153 8.76 12.38 5.25
C THR A 153 9.74 11.99 4.14
N VAL A 154 10.11 10.71 4.07
CA VAL A 154 11.14 10.17 3.18
C VAL A 154 10.83 10.49 1.72
N PHE A 155 9.60 10.23 1.28
CA PHE A 155 9.21 10.38 -0.13
C PHE A 155 8.94 11.82 -0.55
N ARG A 156 8.96 12.77 0.40
CA ARG A 156 8.95 14.22 0.11
C ARG A 156 10.34 14.85 0.21
N SER A 157 11.38 14.07 0.51
CA SER A 157 12.74 14.58 0.58
C SER A 157 13.38 14.69 -0.81
N GLN A 158 14.19 15.72 -1.00
CA GLN A 158 14.96 15.91 -2.24
C GLN A 158 15.95 14.76 -2.48
N ILE A 159 16.60 14.27 -1.42
CA ILE A 159 17.55 13.14 -1.48
C ILE A 159 16.91 11.91 -2.11
N TRP A 160 15.68 11.59 -1.73
CA TRP A 160 14.94 10.47 -2.31
C TRP A 160 14.58 10.73 -3.78
N GLY A 161 14.08 11.93 -4.10
CA GLY A 161 13.75 12.30 -5.47
C GLY A 161 14.96 12.22 -6.42
N ASP A 162 16.11 12.71 -5.98
CA ASP A 162 17.37 12.66 -6.71
C ASP A 162 17.81 11.22 -6.96
N TRP A 163 17.74 10.38 -5.92
CA TRP A 163 18.08 8.96 -6.04
C TRP A 163 17.16 8.22 -7.04
N VAL A 164 15.85 8.44 -6.95
CA VAL A 164 14.88 7.81 -7.84
C VAL A 164 15.12 8.19 -9.30
N VAL A 165 15.30 9.48 -9.59
CA VAL A 165 15.51 9.92 -10.97
C VAL A 165 16.82 9.41 -11.53
N ASN A 166 17.91 9.40 -10.75
CA ASN A 166 19.19 8.82 -11.18
C ASN A 166 19.13 7.30 -11.43
N MET A 167 18.25 6.58 -10.73
CA MET A 167 18.07 5.14 -10.89
C MET A 167 17.21 4.78 -12.12
N LEU A 168 16.33 5.70 -12.53
CA LEU A 168 15.38 5.51 -13.63
C LEU A 168 15.81 6.18 -14.95
N SER A 169 16.85 7.01 -14.92
CA SER A 169 17.50 7.60 -16.10
C SER A 169 18.49 6.63 -16.75
#